data_AF-A0A9D1TRV5-F1
#
_entry.id   AF-A0A9D1TRV5-F1
#
_cell.length_a   1.000
_cell.length_b   1.000
_cell.length_c   1.000
_cell.angle_alpha   90.00
_cell.angle_beta   90.00
_cell.angle_gamma   90.00
#
_symmetry.space_group_name_H-M   'P 1'
#
loop_
_entity.id
_entity.type
_entity.pdbx_description
1 polymer ?
#
loop_
_entity_poly.entity_id
_entity_poly.type
_entity_poly.pdbx_seq_one_letter_code
_entity_poly.pdbx_strand_id
1 'polypeptide(L)'
;MIKIKTVSSLEKCFLDSDPDDFEQIDSISVLKNQRFSFQIIARPLGDDRLMHRLYAKFTASGCLAPFVSARTVEFIPSVFPCYPDNYDDNYLSTSPGLYPDLLLPAKDDTLSIIGGQTRALWLTAQLDGSIAGDRTLDFTLSAGDNVLFSGAIKVHIIDADLPPQTLINTQWFHSDCLSTYYDAPVFSDRWWTIVRNFVDVAVKNGQNMLLTPVFTPPLDTAVGGERPTVQLIDVYFDGKNYTFSYDNLDKWLNMANSAGIKYYEISHLFTQWGAACAPKIIAHTPEGTKRIFGWDTQASDEEYKTFLRRFIPDFLTHMKARGDDKRCFFHISDEPGADSLAVYMKSKKCVADLLDGYPIMDALSNIEFYKQGVIDRPVAAINHIQPFIDEKVPDLWAYYCCGQCRGVSNRFFAMPSCRTRCIGFQLFKNDIAGFLHWGYNFYYSWCSREFVDPYRDSSGNYFTPSGDCYSVYPAPDGTAYESLRLVVFYDALQDMRACRLLADLIGKSAVDDILERHLGTLSFDNCPHSARPLLSARAAVNSAIEKALAKK
;
A
#
# COMPACT_ATOMS: atom_id res chain seq x y z
N MET A 1 14.84 -22.26 29.76
CA MET A 1 15.65 -21.16 29.19
C MET A 1 14.82 -20.37 28.19
N ILE A 2 14.81 -19.04 28.22
CA ILE A 2 14.17 -18.21 27.18
C ILE A 2 15.27 -17.73 26.22
N LYS A 3 15.13 -18.04 24.94
CA LYS A 3 16.03 -17.55 23.90
C LYS A 3 15.49 -16.25 23.33
N ILE A 4 16.32 -15.20 23.36
CA ILE A 4 15.95 -13.86 22.89
C ILE A 4 17.01 -13.38 21.91
N LYS A 5 16.59 -12.82 20.77
CA LYS A 5 17.47 -12.40 19.68
C LYS A 5 16.94 -11.15 18.99
N THR A 6 17.84 -10.31 18.50
CA THR A 6 17.51 -9.16 17.67
C THR A 6 17.70 -9.51 16.20
N VAL A 7 16.66 -9.36 15.39
CA VAL A 7 16.62 -9.79 13.98
C VAL A 7 16.08 -8.68 13.07
N SER A 8 16.27 -8.86 11.76
CA SER A 8 15.80 -7.90 10.76
C SER A 8 14.27 -7.75 10.78
N SER A 9 13.77 -6.57 10.38
CA SER A 9 12.36 -6.35 10.05
C SER A 9 11.88 -7.16 8.84
N LEU A 10 12.82 -7.73 8.08
CA LEU A 10 12.52 -8.58 6.93
C LEU A 10 12.20 -10.03 7.30
N GLU A 11 12.41 -10.43 8.54
CA GLU A 11 12.09 -11.79 9.00
C GLU A 11 10.61 -11.88 9.39
N LYS A 12 9.93 -12.94 8.93
CA LYS A 12 8.57 -13.29 9.38
C LYS A 12 8.65 -14.51 10.29
N CYS A 13 8.62 -14.28 11.59
CA CYS A 13 8.75 -15.34 12.58
C CYS A 13 7.39 -15.98 12.87
N PHE A 14 7.21 -17.23 12.44
CA PHE A 14 6.04 -18.05 12.76
C PHE A 14 6.09 -18.48 14.23
N LEU A 15 4.95 -18.95 14.76
CA LEU A 15 4.84 -19.42 16.14
C LEU A 15 5.82 -20.56 16.45
N ASP A 16 6.18 -21.38 15.47
CA ASP A 16 7.07 -22.52 15.58
C ASP A 16 8.52 -22.24 15.14
N SER A 17 8.82 -21.06 14.60
CA SER A 17 10.17 -20.71 14.13
C SER A 17 11.22 -20.83 15.24
N ASP A 18 12.40 -21.35 14.91
CA ASP A 18 13.55 -21.34 15.83
C ASP A 18 14.29 -20.00 15.74
N PRO A 19 14.54 -19.28 16.84
CA PRO A 19 15.39 -18.08 16.81
C PRO A 19 16.80 -18.29 16.21
N ASP A 20 17.30 -19.52 16.13
CA ASP A 20 18.58 -19.82 15.46
C ASP A 20 18.53 -19.72 13.94
N ASP A 21 17.35 -19.88 13.33
CA ASP A 21 17.20 -19.83 11.87
C ASP A 21 17.40 -18.42 11.30
N PHE A 22 17.30 -17.39 12.16
CA PHE A 22 17.40 -15.98 11.76
C PHE A 22 18.78 -15.41 12.03
N GLU A 23 19.34 -14.61 11.13
CA GLU A 23 20.59 -13.90 11.40
C GLU A 23 20.37 -12.81 12.47
N GLN A 24 21.30 -12.71 13.44
CA GLN A 24 21.28 -11.60 14.39
C GLN A 24 21.74 -10.33 13.70
N ILE A 25 21.07 -9.21 13.98
CA ILE A 25 21.55 -7.89 13.59
C ILE A 25 22.09 -7.15 14.81
N ASP A 26 23.16 -6.40 14.62
CA ASP A 26 23.79 -5.56 15.64
C ASP A 26 23.98 -4.10 15.19
N SER A 27 23.69 -3.83 13.92
CA SER A 27 23.97 -2.56 13.28
C SER A 27 23.03 -2.25 12.12
N ILE A 28 22.72 -0.97 11.94
CA ILE A 28 21.89 -0.42 10.87
C ILE A 28 22.51 0.91 10.40
N SER A 29 22.44 1.21 9.09
CA SER A 29 22.76 2.54 8.56
C SER A 29 21.53 3.20 7.94
N VAL A 30 21.33 4.49 8.21
CA VAL A 30 20.15 5.27 7.79
C VAL A 30 20.51 6.72 7.48
N LEU A 31 19.62 7.44 6.81
CA LEU A 31 19.66 8.90 6.66
C LEU A 31 18.91 9.59 7.83
N LYS A 32 19.17 10.88 8.08
CA LYS A 32 18.70 11.58 9.30
C LYS A 32 17.19 11.66 9.45
N ASN A 33 16.43 11.66 8.35
CA ASN A 33 14.96 11.73 8.34
C ASN A 33 14.31 10.39 7.97
N GLN A 34 15.08 9.29 8.00
CA GLN A 34 14.60 7.97 7.62
C GLN A 34 13.91 7.26 8.80
N ARG A 35 12.82 6.54 8.50
CA ARG A 35 12.22 5.56 9.40
C ARG A 35 12.92 4.23 9.24
N PHE A 36 13.26 3.56 10.33
CA PHE A 36 13.77 2.19 10.27
C PHE A 36 13.11 1.29 11.32
N SER A 37 13.10 -0.01 11.06
CA SER A 37 12.52 -1.01 11.95
C SER A 37 13.42 -2.23 12.10
N PHE A 38 13.25 -2.93 13.22
CA PHE A 38 13.83 -4.24 13.51
C PHE A 38 12.96 -4.98 14.53
N GLN A 39 13.31 -6.23 14.85
CA GLN A 39 12.51 -7.05 15.76
C GLN A 39 13.35 -7.61 16.91
N ILE A 40 12.74 -7.73 18.08
CA ILE A 40 13.23 -8.59 19.16
C ILE A 40 12.31 -9.80 19.22
N ILE A 41 12.87 -11.00 19.05
CA ILE A 41 12.13 -12.26 19.11
C ILE A 41 12.47 -13.01 20.39
N ALA A 42 11.48 -13.68 20.96
CA ALA A 42 11.63 -14.47 22.17
C ALA A 42 10.93 -15.83 22.02
N ARG A 43 11.63 -16.91 22.38
CA ARG A 43 11.10 -18.28 22.41
C ARG A 43 11.55 -19.02 23.68
N PRO A 44 10.61 -19.47 24.52
CA PRO A 44 10.90 -20.40 25.62
C PRO A 44 11.31 -21.80 25.12
N LEU A 45 12.40 -22.34 25.65
CA LEU A 45 13.00 -23.63 25.30
C LEU A 45 13.22 -24.51 26.56
N GLY A 46 13.37 -25.82 26.35
CA GLY A 46 13.53 -26.78 27.44
C GLY A 46 12.30 -26.79 28.37
N ASP A 47 12.51 -26.82 29.68
CA ASP A 47 11.42 -26.82 30.68
C ASP A 47 10.53 -25.57 30.57
N ASP A 48 11.10 -24.44 30.20
CA ASP A 48 10.38 -23.18 29.97
C ASP A 48 9.39 -23.27 28.81
N ARG A 49 9.49 -24.29 27.94
CA ARG A 49 8.49 -24.55 26.89
C ARG A 49 7.10 -24.81 27.47
N LEU A 50 7.01 -25.27 28.72
CA LEU A 50 5.75 -25.53 29.41
C LEU A 50 5.19 -24.28 30.12
N MET A 51 5.87 -23.13 30.06
CA MET A 51 5.36 -21.91 30.68
C MET A 51 4.06 -21.46 30.00
N HIS A 52 3.06 -21.10 30.81
CA HIS A 52 1.83 -20.55 30.25
C HIS A 52 2.09 -19.19 29.60
N ARG A 53 2.63 -18.22 30.36
CA ARG A 53 2.98 -16.88 29.87
C ARG A 53 3.89 -16.15 30.84
N LEU A 54 4.80 -15.33 30.30
CA LEU A 54 5.60 -14.34 31.00
C LEU A 54 5.46 -12.98 30.29
N TYR A 55 5.28 -11.91 31.06
CA TYR A 55 5.26 -10.55 30.53
C TYR A 55 6.66 -9.94 30.64
N ALA A 56 7.20 -9.50 29.52
CA ALA A 56 8.51 -8.86 29.44
C ALA A 56 8.36 -7.40 28.98
N LYS A 57 8.66 -6.45 29.86
CA LYS A 57 8.63 -5.03 29.56
C LYS A 57 9.88 -4.62 28.76
N PHE A 58 9.65 -3.94 27.65
CA PHE A 58 10.68 -3.27 26.88
C PHE A 58 11.01 -1.93 27.49
N THR A 59 12.31 -1.61 27.54
CA THR A 59 12.81 -0.28 27.91
C THR A 59 13.95 0.07 26.98
N ALA A 60 13.87 1.23 26.34
CA ALA A 60 14.94 1.79 25.52
C ALA A 60 15.66 2.91 26.29
N SER A 61 16.96 3.07 26.04
CA SER A 61 17.76 4.18 26.56
C SER A 61 18.71 4.73 25.51
N GLY A 62 19.37 5.85 25.85
CA GLY A 62 20.22 6.60 24.93
C GLY A 62 19.45 7.61 24.08
N CYS A 63 20.18 8.33 23.21
CA CYS A 63 19.62 9.43 22.42
C CYS A 63 18.58 9.00 21.37
N LEU A 64 18.52 7.71 21.05
CA LEU A 64 17.55 7.16 20.09
C LEU A 64 16.23 6.75 20.72
N ALA A 65 16.19 6.55 22.04
CA ALA A 65 14.98 6.09 22.74
C ALA A 65 13.73 6.96 22.49
N PRO A 66 13.80 8.30 22.43
CA PRO A 66 12.62 9.13 22.17
C PRO A 66 11.98 8.93 20.80
N PHE A 67 12.72 8.35 19.83
CA PHE A 67 12.22 8.10 18.48
C PHE A 67 11.59 6.71 18.31
N VAL A 68 11.74 5.84 19.32
CA VAL A 68 11.38 4.43 19.24
C VAL A 68 9.98 4.19 19.75
N SER A 69 9.21 3.42 18.99
CA SER A 69 7.93 2.85 19.40
C SER A 69 7.96 1.33 19.31
N ALA A 70 7.26 0.67 20.21
CA ALA A 70 7.17 -0.78 20.29
C ALA A 70 5.76 -1.29 19.94
N ARG A 71 5.71 -2.35 19.13
CA ARG A 71 4.48 -3.01 18.69
C ARG A 71 4.63 -4.53 18.77
N THR A 72 3.61 -5.26 19.16
CA THR A 72 3.64 -6.72 19.05
C THR A 72 3.30 -7.15 17.64
N VAL A 73 3.98 -8.19 17.16
CA VAL A 73 3.59 -8.86 15.90
C VAL A 73 2.59 -9.96 16.25
N GLU A 74 1.34 -9.75 15.85
CA GLU A 74 0.25 -10.68 16.04
C GLU A 74 -0.03 -11.49 14.78
N PHE A 75 -0.65 -12.65 14.99
CA PHE A 75 -0.85 -13.65 13.97
C PHE A 75 -2.28 -13.65 13.47
N ILE A 76 -2.45 -13.64 12.15
CA ILE A 76 -3.74 -13.62 11.49
C ILE A 76 -3.96 -14.95 10.76
N PRO A 77 -5.18 -15.51 10.80
CA PRO A 77 -5.51 -16.69 10.01
C PRO A 77 -5.31 -16.45 8.51
N SER A 78 -4.52 -17.33 7.89
CA SER A 78 -4.45 -17.51 6.45
C SER A 78 -5.02 -18.86 6.11
N VAL A 79 -6.24 -18.87 5.59
CA VAL A 79 -6.91 -20.08 5.07
C VAL A 79 -6.60 -20.33 3.59
N PHE A 80 -6.05 -19.31 2.91
CA PHE A 80 -5.69 -19.36 1.50
C PHE A 80 -4.34 -18.66 1.26
N PRO A 81 -3.21 -19.29 1.62
CA PRO A 81 -1.88 -18.65 1.55
C PRO A 81 -1.37 -18.43 0.12
N CYS A 82 -1.76 -19.30 -0.82
CA CYS A 82 -1.37 -19.24 -2.22
C CYS A 82 -2.38 -20.01 -3.10
N TYR A 83 -2.37 -19.72 -4.40
CA TYR A 83 -3.12 -20.54 -5.37
C TYR A 83 -2.51 -21.94 -5.49
N PRO A 84 -3.31 -23.02 -5.62
CA PRO A 84 -2.80 -24.40 -5.66
C PRO A 84 -1.86 -24.71 -6.85
N ASP A 85 -2.00 -23.99 -7.96
CA ASP A 85 -1.24 -24.18 -9.19
C ASP A 85 -0.34 -22.97 -9.52
N ASN A 86 -0.32 -21.93 -8.69
CA ASN A 86 0.39 -20.69 -8.96
C ASN A 86 1.15 -20.17 -7.72
N TYR A 87 2.33 -20.75 -7.47
CA TYR A 87 3.30 -20.35 -6.44
C TYR A 87 4.71 -20.85 -6.82
N ASP A 88 5.76 -20.30 -6.21
CA ASP A 88 7.15 -20.72 -6.41
C ASP A 88 7.80 -21.16 -5.08
N ASP A 89 9.06 -21.60 -5.16
CA ASP A 89 9.82 -22.08 -4.01
C ASP A 89 10.24 -20.96 -3.03
N ASN A 90 9.91 -19.69 -3.32
CA ASN A 90 10.19 -18.53 -2.48
C ASN A 90 8.96 -18.10 -1.64
N TYR A 91 8.11 -19.07 -1.29
CA TYR A 91 7.06 -18.93 -0.28
C TYR A 91 7.55 -19.47 1.06
N LEU A 92 7.20 -18.79 2.15
CA LEU A 92 7.51 -19.22 3.52
C LEU A 92 6.71 -20.47 3.92
N SER A 93 5.49 -20.59 3.43
CA SER A 93 4.61 -21.74 3.62
C SER A 93 3.49 -21.72 2.59
N THR A 94 3.04 -22.90 2.17
CA THR A 94 1.85 -23.10 1.32
C THR A 94 0.67 -23.68 2.10
N SER A 95 0.84 -23.90 3.41
CA SER A 95 -0.18 -24.49 4.28
C SER A 95 -1.04 -23.42 4.96
N PRO A 96 -2.36 -23.63 5.10
CA PRO A 96 -3.19 -22.81 5.98
C PRO A 96 -2.64 -22.75 7.41
N GLY A 97 -2.80 -21.61 8.09
CA GLY A 97 -2.27 -21.43 9.43
C GLY A 97 -2.34 -20.00 9.95
N LEU A 98 -1.63 -19.74 11.04
CA LEU A 98 -1.49 -18.41 11.65
C LEU A 98 -0.20 -17.75 11.16
N TYR A 99 -0.32 -16.62 10.47
CA TYR A 99 0.81 -15.91 9.86
C TYR A 99 1.06 -14.58 10.57
N PRO A 100 2.33 -14.20 10.83
CA PRO A 100 2.64 -12.92 11.45
C PRO A 100 2.38 -11.76 10.48
N ASP A 101 1.49 -10.83 10.83
CA ASP A 101 1.23 -9.65 9.98
C ASP A 101 0.74 -8.42 10.76
N LEU A 102 -0.18 -8.58 11.69
CA LEU A 102 -0.79 -7.45 12.40
C LEU A 102 0.20 -6.82 13.39
N LEU A 103 0.42 -5.51 13.32
CA LEU A 103 1.22 -4.77 14.30
C LEU A 103 0.30 -4.04 15.29
N LEU A 104 0.20 -4.55 16.52
CA LEU A 104 -0.55 -3.89 17.59
C LEU A 104 0.37 -3.02 18.46
N PRO A 105 -0.06 -1.82 18.91
CA PRO A 105 0.64 -1.10 19.97
C PRO A 105 0.94 -2.03 21.15
N ALA A 106 2.21 -2.08 21.57
CA ALA A 106 2.59 -2.89 22.73
C ALA A 106 2.03 -2.22 23.98
N LYS A 107 0.96 -2.77 24.56
CA LYS A 107 0.37 -2.24 25.79
C LYS A 107 1.43 -2.22 26.90
N ASP A 108 1.65 -1.05 27.49
CA ASP A 108 2.68 -0.80 28.51
C ASP A 108 4.09 -1.25 28.07
N ASP A 109 4.38 -1.15 26.77
CA ASP A 109 5.62 -1.59 26.12
C ASP A 109 5.97 -3.06 26.42
N THR A 110 4.96 -3.93 26.57
CA THR A 110 5.15 -5.29 27.06
C THR A 110 4.97 -6.34 25.96
N LEU A 111 5.92 -7.28 25.89
CA LEU A 111 5.83 -8.50 25.08
C LEU A 111 5.28 -9.66 25.94
N SER A 112 4.29 -10.38 25.43
CA SER A 112 3.88 -11.68 26.00
C SER A 112 4.77 -12.79 25.45
N ILE A 113 5.58 -13.39 26.31
CA ILE A 113 6.40 -14.57 26.02
C ILE A 113 5.59 -15.81 26.44
N ILE A 114 5.39 -16.75 25.52
CA ILE A 114 4.49 -17.90 25.69
C ILE A 114 5.26 -19.20 25.43
N GLY A 115 5.05 -20.21 26.28
CA GLY A 115 5.71 -21.50 26.16
C GLY A 115 5.49 -22.14 24.78
N GLY A 116 6.59 -22.55 24.14
CA GLY A 116 6.56 -23.21 22.84
C GLY A 116 6.22 -22.31 21.65
N GLN A 117 6.10 -21.00 21.84
CA GLN A 117 5.83 -20.03 20.78
C GLN A 117 6.99 -19.05 20.62
N THR A 118 7.30 -18.71 19.38
CA THR A 118 8.11 -17.53 19.06
C THR A 118 7.20 -16.32 18.97
N ARG A 119 7.55 -15.28 19.73
CA ARG A 119 6.82 -14.01 19.80
C ARG A 119 7.77 -12.88 19.48
N ALA A 120 7.27 -11.85 18.80
CA ALA A 120 8.10 -10.74 18.34
C ALA A 120 7.57 -9.39 18.84
N LEU A 121 8.50 -8.53 19.24
CA LEU A 121 8.31 -7.11 19.42
C LEU A 121 8.93 -6.39 18.22
N TRP A 122 8.10 -5.74 17.41
CA TRP A 122 8.50 -4.87 16.32
C TRP A 122 8.83 -3.49 16.85
N LEU A 123 10.07 -3.05 16.62
CA LEU A 123 10.55 -1.74 17.02
C LEU A 123 10.70 -0.86 15.79
N THR A 124 10.15 0.35 15.86
CA THR A 124 10.28 1.37 14.81
C THR A 124 10.83 2.65 15.39
N ALA A 125 11.93 3.12 14.80
CA ALA A 125 12.49 4.43 15.07
C ALA A 125 12.13 5.39 13.93
N GLN A 126 11.47 6.50 14.25
CA GLN A 126 11.16 7.57 13.31
C GLN A 126 12.07 8.76 13.58
N LEU A 127 13.14 8.90 12.81
CA LEU A 127 14.05 10.03 12.94
C LEU A 127 13.43 11.31 12.32
N ASP A 128 13.83 12.47 12.84
CA ASP A 128 13.27 13.78 12.50
C ASP A 128 14.27 14.74 11.82
N GLY A 129 15.48 14.25 11.50
CA GLY A 129 16.55 15.06 10.92
C GLY A 129 17.52 15.69 11.94
N SER A 130 17.23 15.60 13.24
CA SER A 130 17.98 16.33 14.29
C SER A 130 19.32 15.71 14.70
N ILE A 131 19.57 14.45 14.35
CA ILE A 131 20.75 13.70 14.79
C ILE A 131 21.50 13.07 13.61
N ALA A 132 22.83 12.98 13.72
CA ALA A 132 23.73 12.39 12.72
C ALA A 132 24.97 11.75 13.39
N GLY A 133 25.68 10.90 12.66
CA GLY A 133 26.84 10.13 13.10
C GLY A 133 26.48 8.84 13.82
N ASP A 134 27.50 8.16 14.35
CA ASP A 134 27.32 6.90 15.06
C ASP A 134 26.58 7.10 16.39
N ARG A 135 25.53 6.32 16.59
CA ARG A 135 24.72 6.25 17.81
C ARG A 135 24.49 4.80 18.21
N THR A 136 24.05 4.61 19.45
CA THR A 136 23.61 3.32 19.95
C THR A 136 22.20 3.46 20.52
N LEU A 137 21.35 2.51 20.17
CA LEU A 137 20.07 2.28 20.85
C LEU A 137 20.28 1.10 21.79
N ASP A 138 20.35 1.37 23.08
CA ASP A 138 20.44 0.36 24.13
C ASP A 138 19.03 0.01 24.61
N PHE A 139 18.79 -1.26 24.91
CA PHE A 139 17.47 -1.71 25.36
C PHE A 139 17.51 -2.99 26.19
N THR A 140 16.46 -3.18 26.97
CA THR A 140 16.27 -4.36 27.81
C THR A 140 14.87 -4.94 27.69
N LEU A 141 14.74 -6.25 27.86
CA LEU A 141 13.48 -6.92 28.18
C LEU A 141 13.55 -7.45 29.61
N SER A 142 12.61 -7.04 30.46
CA SER A 142 12.60 -7.40 31.88
C SER A 142 11.25 -7.95 32.33
N ALA A 143 11.27 -8.99 33.18
CA ALA A 143 10.10 -9.49 33.88
C ALA A 143 10.20 -9.13 35.36
N GLY A 144 9.49 -8.08 35.78
CA GLY A 144 9.72 -7.44 37.08
C GLY A 144 11.16 -6.92 37.16
N ASP A 145 11.86 -7.24 38.24
CA ASP A 145 13.26 -6.84 38.45
C ASP A 145 14.27 -7.74 37.70
N ASN A 146 13.81 -8.83 37.09
CA ASN A 146 14.67 -9.77 36.38
C ASN A 146 14.86 -9.36 34.91
N VAL A 147 16.08 -8.99 34.54
CA VAL A 147 16.45 -8.69 33.15
C VAL A 147 16.60 -10.00 32.37
N LEU A 148 15.70 -10.23 31.43
CA LEU A 148 15.72 -11.42 30.57
C LEU A 148 16.69 -11.26 29.40
N PHE A 149 16.83 -10.03 28.90
CA PHE A 149 17.69 -9.70 27.76
C PHE A 149 18.18 -8.27 27.85
N SER A 150 19.44 -8.05 27.50
CA SER A 150 20.03 -6.74 27.24
C SER A 150 20.62 -6.76 25.85
N GLY A 151 20.25 -5.77 25.03
CA GLY A 151 20.68 -5.65 23.65
C GLY A 151 21.05 -4.22 23.30
N ALA A 152 21.80 -4.09 22.21
CA ALA A 152 22.15 -2.80 21.63
C ALA A 152 22.17 -2.93 20.12
N ILE A 153 21.67 -1.91 19.41
CA ILE A 153 21.89 -1.73 17.98
C ILE A 153 22.72 -0.48 17.75
N LYS A 154 23.82 -0.62 17.01
CA LYS A 154 24.60 0.50 16.49
C LYS A 154 23.86 1.10 15.29
N VAL A 155 23.61 2.39 15.32
CA VAL A 155 22.94 3.10 14.23
C VAL A 155 23.90 4.14 13.67
N HIS A 156 24.36 3.93 12.44
CA HIS A 156 25.13 4.91 11.71
C HIS A 156 24.17 5.83 10.94
N ILE A 157 24.06 7.08 11.40
CA ILE A 157 23.14 8.06 10.81
C ILE A 157 23.92 8.98 9.88
N ILE A 158 23.79 8.77 8.57
CA ILE A 158 24.47 9.57 7.55
C ILE A 158 23.94 11.00 7.62
N ASP A 159 24.82 12.00 7.57
CA ASP A 159 24.47 13.42 7.57
C ASP A 159 23.88 13.87 6.21
N ALA A 160 22.77 13.26 5.83
CA ALA A 160 22.00 13.53 4.64
C ALA A 160 20.53 13.21 4.90
N ASP A 161 19.64 13.89 4.19
CA ASP A 161 18.21 13.62 4.23
C ASP A 161 17.79 12.83 2.99
N LEU A 162 16.86 11.88 3.17
CA LEU A 162 16.15 11.30 2.04
C LEU A 162 15.39 12.41 1.30
N PRO A 163 15.54 12.51 -0.04
CA PRO A 163 14.82 13.50 -0.83
C PRO A 163 13.31 13.24 -0.78
N PRO A 164 12.44 14.19 -1.10
CA PRO A 164 11.00 13.94 -1.19
C PRO A 164 10.65 12.76 -2.10
N GLN A 165 9.55 12.06 -1.80
CA GLN A 165 9.07 10.98 -2.67
C GLN A 165 8.57 11.57 -4.00
N THR A 166 9.14 11.13 -5.11
CA THR A 166 8.67 11.49 -6.46
C THR A 166 7.82 10.40 -7.12
N LEU A 167 7.87 9.16 -6.62
CA LEU A 167 6.95 8.09 -7.05
C LEU A 167 5.52 8.46 -6.61
N ILE A 168 4.58 8.45 -7.55
CA ILE A 168 3.16 8.57 -7.22
C ILE A 168 2.69 7.19 -6.75
N ASN A 169 2.17 7.09 -5.54
CA ASN A 169 1.82 5.82 -4.92
C ASN A 169 0.36 5.88 -4.46
N THR A 170 -0.45 4.97 -4.98
CA THR A 170 -1.85 4.78 -4.60
C THR A 170 -2.08 3.35 -4.14
N GLN A 171 -2.85 3.21 -3.07
CA GLN A 171 -3.54 1.97 -2.75
C GLN A 171 -5.02 2.33 -2.63
N TRP A 172 -5.90 1.66 -3.37
CA TRP A 172 -7.30 2.09 -3.42
C TRP A 172 -7.95 2.04 -2.04
N PHE A 173 -8.49 3.20 -1.68
CA PHE A 173 -9.09 3.49 -0.39
C PHE A 173 -10.59 3.22 -0.45
N HIS A 174 -11.04 2.17 0.23
CA HIS A 174 -12.43 1.72 0.23
C HIS A 174 -13.17 2.34 1.42
N SER A 175 -13.59 3.59 1.29
CA SER A 175 -14.26 4.32 2.38
C SER A 175 -15.65 3.78 2.74
N ASP A 176 -16.25 3.04 1.82
CA ASP A 176 -17.50 2.31 2.02
C ASP A 176 -17.31 1.09 2.93
N CYS A 177 -16.18 0.38 2.82
CA CYS A 177 -15.83 -0.72 3.74
C CYS A 177 -15.74 -0.21 5.19
N LEU A 178 -15.27 1.02 5.40
CA LEU A 178 -15.23 1.64 6.73
C LEU A 178 -16.63 1.97 7.26
N SER A 179 -17.55 2.41 6.39
CA SER A 179 -18.95 2.61 6.77
C SER A 179 -19.58 1.30 7.25
N THR A 180 -19.39 0.21 6.51
CA THR A 180 -19.94 -1.11 6.87
C THR A 180 -19.29 -1.71 8.11
N TYR A 181 -17.96 -1.70 8.23
CA TYR A 181 -17.27 -2.29 9.38
C TYR A 181 -17.66 -1.63 10.70
N TYR A 182 -17.70 -0.28 10.71
CA TYR A 182 -17.91 0.49 11.94
C TYR A 182 -19.39 0.83 12.22
N ASP A 183 -20.30 0.40 11.33
CA ASP A 183 -21.70 0.84 11.34
C ASP A 183 -21.81 2.37 11.44
N ALA A 184 -21.01 3.05 10.63
CA ALA A 184 -20.90 4.51 10.62
C ALA A 184 -21.54 5.04 9.32
N PRO A 185 -22.71 5.71 9.37
CA PRO A 185 -23.36 6.23 8.19
C PRO A 185 -22.42 7.12 7.38
N VAL A 186 -22.40 6.95 6.06
CA VAL A 186 -21.59 7.77 5.15
C VAL A 186 -21.91 9.25 5.39
N PHE A 187 -20.85 10.07 5.46
CA PHE A 187 -20.89 11.51 5.77
C PHE A 187 -21.32 11.92 7.18
N SER A 188 -21.55 10.98 8.10
CA SER A 188 -21.60 11.31 9.53
C SER A 188 -20.24 11.81 10.04
N ASP A 189 -20.23 12.59 11.13
CA ASP A 189 -18.99 13.06 11.77
C ASP A 189 -18.07 11.90 12.18
N ARG A 190 -18.67 10.79 12.64
CA ARG A 190 -17.94 9.56 12.95
C ARG A 190 -17.27 8.97 11.72
N TRP A 191 -17.98 8.89 10.59
CA TRP A 191 -17.41 8.38 9.34
C TRP A 191 -16.25 9.26 8.85
N TRP A 192 -16.41 10.58 8.89
CA TRP A 192 -15.32 11.52 8.52
C TRP A 192 -14.08 11.35 9.39
N THR A 193 -14.28 11.16 10.70
CA THR A 193 -13.18 10.91 11.65
C THR A 193 -12.44 9.61 11.32
N ILE A 194 -13.17 8.52 11.06
CA ILE A 194 -12.59 7.22 10.69
C ILE A 194 -11.83 7.32 9.36
N VAL A 195 -12.44 7.93 8.34
CA VAL A 195 -11.78 8.14 7.04
C VAL A 195 -10.47 8.90 7.23
N ARG A 196 -10.48 10.00 8.00
CA ARG A 196 -9.27 10.78 8.29
C ARG A 196 -8.19 9.92 8.93
N ASN A 197 -8.52 9.16 9.97
CA ASN A 197 -7.56 8.31 10.67
C ASN A 197 -6.88 7.30 9.73
N PHE A 198 -7.65 6.69 8.81
CA PHE A 198 -7.12 5.75 7.84
C PHE A 198 -6.26 6.43 6.77
N VAL A 199 -6.62 7.64 6.33
CA VAL A 199 -5.80 8.42 5.38
C VAL A 199 -4.49 8.86 6.01
N ASP A 200 -4.48 9.26 7.28
CA ASP A 200 -3.24 9.63 7.98
C ASP A 200 -2.25 8.43 8.03
N VAL A 201 -2.75 7.21 8.28
CA VAL A 201 -1.93 5.99 8.22
C VAL A 201 -1.45 5.69 6.79
N ALA A 202 -2.26 5.96 5.77
CA ALA A 202 -1.85 5.78 4.38
C ALA A 202 -0.68 6.72 4.02
N VAL A 203 -0.81 8.01 4.37
CA VAL A 203 0.25 9.02 4.10
C VAL A 203 1.52 8.72 4.89
N LYS A 204 1.40 8.32 6.17
CA LYS A 204 2.53 7.88 7.00
C LYS A 204 3.32 6.73 6.36
N ASN A 205 2.67 5.94 5.51
CA ASN A 205 3.28 4.81 4.79
C ASN A 205 3.48 5.06 3.29
N GLY A 206 3.59 6.34 2.90
CA GLY A 206 4.06 6.74 1.58
C GLY A 206 2.98 6.77 0.49
N GLN A 207 1.69 6.64 0.84
CA GLN A 207 0.61 6.94 -0.10
C GLN A 207 0.49 8.46 -0.28
N ASN A 208 0.55 8.92 -1.53
CA ASN A 208 0.45 10.35 -1.86
C ASN A 208 -0.64 10.64 -2.89
N MET A 209 -1.38 9.61 -3.30
CA MET A 209 -2.55 9.69 -4.17
C MET A 209 -3.74 8.99 -3.51
N LEU A 210 -4.92 9.59 -3.59
CA LEU A 210 -6.13 9.10 -2.92
C LEU A 210 -7.28 8.90 -3.91
N LEU A 211 -7.79 7.66 -3.96
CA LEU A 211 -9.04 7.35 -4.64
C LEU A 211 -10.16 8.24 -4.08
N THR A 212 -10.70 9.07 -4.96
CA THR A 212 -11.67 10.12 -4.65
C THR A 212 -13.00 9.72 -5.29
N PRO A 213 -13.96 9.20 -4.51
CA PRO A 213 -15.23 8.68 -5.00
C PRO A 213 -16.18 9.84 -5.38
N VAL A 214 -15.89 10.53 -6.48
CA VAL A 214 -16.79 11.55 -7.02
C VAL A 214 -18.18 10.94 -7.28
N PHE A 215 -18.19 9.69 -7.77
CA PHE A 215 -19.33 8.78 -7.72
C PHE A 215 -18.95 7.49 -7.02
N THR A 216 -19.94 6.65 -6.70
CA THR A 216 -19.67 5.35 -6.04
C THR A 216 -18.76 4.51 -6.94
N PRO A 217 -17.53 4.16 -6.49
CA PRO A 217 -16.59 3.44 -7.33
C PRO A 217 -17.18 2.11 -7.80
N PRO A 218 -17.20 1.83 -9.12
CA PRO A 218 -17.77 0.61 -9.67
C PRO A 218 -16.73 -0.53 -9.68
N LEU A 219 -16.07 -0.74 -8.54
CA LEU A 219 -14.93 -1.65 -8.38
C LEU A 219 -15.33 -2.89 -7.58
N ASP A 220 -14.89 -4.05 -8.05
CA ASP A 220 -15.14 -5.41 -7.57
C ASP A 220 -16.57 -5.58 -7.03
N THR A 221 -17.56 -5.23 -7.86
CA THR A 221 -18.99 -5.31 -7.52
C THR A 221 -19.69 -6.19 -8.55
N ALA A 222 -20.49 -7.15 -8.08
CA ALA A 222 -21.25 -8.05 -8.95
C ALA A 222 -22.11 -7.24 -9.93
N VAL A 223 -22.23 -7.73 -11.18
CA VAL A 223 -23.13 -7.14 -12.17
C VAL A 223 -24.55 -7.09 -11.60
N GLY A 224 -25.14 -5.89 -11.57
CA GLY A 224 -26.46 -5.63 -10.98
C GLY A 224 -26.46 -5.48 -9.46
N GLY A 225 -25.34 -5.72 -8.79
CA GLY A 225 -25.15 -5.53 -7.35
C GLY A 225 -24.69 -4.10 -7.01
N GLU A 226 -24.71 -3.80 -5.71
CA GLU A 226 -24.30 -2.50 -5.18
C GLU A 226 -23.55 -2.65 -3.86
N ARG A 227 -22.55 -1.79 -3.65
CA ARG A 227 -21.94 -1.54 -2.34
C ARG A 227 -22.58 -0.31 -1.68
N PRO A 228 -22.32 -0.03 -0.39
CA PRO A 228 -22.75 1.22 0.23
C PRO A 228 -22.38 2.43 -0.63
N THR A 229 -23.33 3.34 -0.80
CA THR A 229 -23.15 4.51 -1.67
C THR A 229 -22.18 5.49 -1.00
N VAL A 230 -21.04 5.74 -1.64
CA VAL A 230 -20.16 6.87 -1.30
C VAL A 230 -20.01 7.69 -2.57
N GLN A 231 -20.66 8.85 -2.60
CA GLN A 231 -20.68 9.75 -3.74
C GLN A 231 -20.44 11.16 -3.21
N LEU A 232 -19.28 11.73 -3.52
CA LEU A 232 -18.87 13.05 -3.01
C LEU A 232 -19.55 14.22 -3.73
N ILE A 233 -20.17 13.97 -4.88
CA ILE A 233 -20.89 14.98 -5.66
C ILE A 233 -22.38 14.81 -5.41
N ASP A 234 -23.04 15.80 -4.81
CA ASP A 234 -24.49 15.79 -4.75
C ASP A 234 -25.04 16.21 -6.11
N VAL A 235 -25.85 15.34 -6.72
CA VAL A 235 -26.46 15.56 -8.04
C VAL A 235 -27.91 15.96 -7.86
N TYR A 236 -28.31 17.06 -8.49
CA TYR A 236 -29.71 17.49 -8.56
C TYR A 236 -30.19 17.44 -9.99
N PHE A 237 -31.37 16.89 -10.21
CA PHE A 237 -32.00 16.79 -11.52
C PHE A 237 -33.44 17.26 -11.46
N ASP A 238 -33.76 18.35 -12.16
CA ASP A 238 -35.10 18.97 -12.17
C ASP A 238 -36.06 18.34 -13.20
N GLY A 239 -35.64 17.27 -13.88
CA GLY A 239 -36.34 16.66 -15.01
C GLY A 239 -35.83 17.12 -16.38
N LYS A 240 -34.98 18.15 -16.43
CA LYS A 240 -34.40 18.70 -17.67
C LYS A 240 -32.90 18.98 -17.55
N ASN A 241 -32.44 19.50 -16.42
CA ASN A 241 -31.08 19.96 -16.21
C ASN A 241 -30.44 19.32 -14.98
N TYR A 242 -29.13 19.09 -15.07
CA TYR A 242 -28.30 18.69 -13.93
C TYR A 242 -27.57 19.90 -13.33
N THR A 243 -27.56 19.95 -12.00
CA THR A 243 -26.71 20.83 -11.19
C THR A 243 -26.02 20.03 -10.11
N PHE A 244 -24.84 20.48 -9.68
CA PHE A 244 -23.96 19.75 -8.77
C PHE A 244 -23.62 20.59 -7.55
N SER A 245 -23.56 19.96 -6.37
CA SER A 245 -22.90 20.53 -5.20
C SER A 245 -21.60 19.77 -4.92
N TYR A 246 -20.58 20.53 -4.52
CA TYR A 246 -19.23 20.05 -4.27
C TYR A 246 -18.86 20.07 -2.78
N ASP A 247 -19.82 20.29 -1.87
CA ASP A 247 -19.54 20.45 -0.44
C ASP A 247 -18.83 19.23 0.18
N ASN A 248 -19.28 18.02 -0.14
CA ASN A 248 -18.65 16.79 0.35
C ASN A 248 -17.30 16.53 -0.32
N LEU A 249 -17.17 16.84 -1.61
CA LEU A 249 -15.88 16.83 -2.31
C LEU A 249 -14.89 17.79 -1.64
N ASP A 250 -15.28 19.03 -1.37
CA ASP A 250 -14.39 20.03 -0.79
C ASP A 250 -13.93 19.63 0.61
N LYS A 251 -14.82 19.04 1.43
CA LYS A 251 -14.44 18.44 2.72
C LYS A 251 -13.41 17.32 2.53
N TRP A 252 -13.62 16.42 1.58
CA TRP A 252 -12.70 15.34 1.26
C TRP A 252 -11.32 15.86 0.81
N LEU A 253 -11.28 16.81 -0.13
CA LEU A 253 -10.05 17.37 -0.67
C LEU A 253 -9.26 18.14 0.39
N ASN A 254 -9.94 18.91 1.25
CA ASN A 254 -9.31 19.63 2.36
C ASN A 254 -8.73 18.69 3.42
N MET A 255 -9.46 17.61 3.74
CA MET A 255 -8.99 16.52 4.60
C MET A 255 -7.74 15.87 4.02
N ALA A 256 -7.78 15.48 2.74
CA ALA A 256 -6.67 14.86 2.04
C ALA A 256 -5.43 15.78 1.99
N ASN A 257 -5.62 17.07 1.69
CA ASN A 257 -4.55 18.07 1.65
C ASN A 257 -3.86 18.23 3.01
N SER A 258 -4.65 18.37 4.08
CA SER A 258 -4.11 18.51 5.42
C SER A 258 -3.48 17.23 5.97
N ALA A 259 -3.84 16.05 5.44
CA ALA A 259 -3.16 14.79 5.74
C ALA A 259 -1.84 14.64 4.97
N GLY A 260 -1.66 15.33 3.83
CA GLY A 260 -0.44 15.33 3.03
C GLY A 260 -0.56 14.67 1.66
N ILE A 261 -1.76 14.29 1.22
CA ILE A 261 -2.04 13.79 -0.12
C ILE A 261 -1.68 14.84 -1.17
N LYS A 262 -1.08 14.40 -2.28
CA LYS A 262 -0.58 15.23 -3.37
C LYS A 262 -1.40 15.09 -4.65
N TYR A 263 -2.05 13.96 -4.88
CA TYR A 263 -2.81 13.68 -6.10
C TYR A 263 -4.18 13.07 -5.79
N TYR A 264 -5.14 13.26 -6.70
CA TYR A 264 -6.49 12.74 -6.59
C TYR A 264 -6.77 11.78 -7.72
N GLU A 265 -7.06 10.53 -7.36
CA GLU A 265 -7.45 9.48 -8.30
C GLU A 265 -8.98 9.53 -8.41
N ILE A 266 -9.49 10.13 -9.48
CA ILE A 266 -10.93 10.31 -9.67
C ILE A 266 -11.54 8.95 -10.02
N SER A 267 -12.55 8.53 -9.25
CA SER A 267 -13.22 7.24 -9.45
C SER A 267 -13.65 7.02 -10.89
N HIS A 268 -13.52 5.78 -11.36
CA HIS A 268 -13.86 5.34 -12.72
C HIS A 268 -15.19 5.88 -13.23
N LEU A 269 -15.15 6.38 -14.47
CA LEU A 269 -16.33 6.89 -15.16
C LEU A 269 -17.24 5.78 -15.70
N PHE A 270 -16.76 4.54 -15.81
CA PHE A 270 -17.53 3.40 -16.30
C PHE A 270 -17.26 2.16 -15.44
N THR A 271 -18.13 1.15 -15.54
CA THR A 271 -17.99 -0.09 -14.76
C THR A 271 -16.69 -0.84 -15.06
N GLN A 272 -16.16 -1.55 -14.07
CA GLN A 272 -15.00 -2.45 -14.20
C GLN A 272 -15.24 -3.55 -15.25
N TRP A 273 -14.16 -4.13 -15.78
CA TRP A 273 -14.13 -5.25 -16.74
C TRP A 273 -14.77 -4.94 -18.09
N GLY A 274 -14.51 -3.74 -18.62
CA GLY A 274 -14.80 -3.44 -20.03
C GLY A 274 -15.69 -2.23 -20.28
N ALA A 275 -15.86 -1.32 -19.30
CA ALA A 275 -16.49 -0.02 -19.48
C ALA A 275 -17.91 -0.07 -20.09
N ALA A 276 -18.67 -1.13 -19.80
CA ALA A 276 -19.92 -1.45 -20.50
C ALA A 276 -21.13 -0.63 -20.01
N CYS A 277 -21.15 -0.28 -18.72
CA CYS A 277 -22.27 0.42 -18.09
C CYS A 277 -21.81 1.65 -17.30
N ALA A 278 -22.77 2.47 -16.89
CA ALA A 278 -22.54 3.57 -15.96
C ALA A 278 -22.30 3.05 -14.52
N PRO A 279 -21.47 3.73 -13.71
CA PRO A 279 -21.44 3.49 -12.28
C PRO A 279 -22.77 3.88 -11.64
N LYS A 280 -22.99 3.44 -10.39
CA LYS A 280 -24.14 3.88 -9.61
C LYS A 280 -24.05 5.38 -9.33
N ILE A 281 -25.08 6.12 -9.75
CA ILE A 281 -25.22 7.56 -9.48
C ILE A 281 -26.60 7.82 -8.87
N ILE A 282 -26.59 8.47 -7.71
CA ILE A 282 -27.78 8.90 -6.99
C ILE A 282 -28.00 10.39 -7.23
N ALA A 283 -29.25 10.82 -7.45
CA ALA A 283 -29.62 12.22 -7.60
C ALA A 283 -30.88 12.59 -6.81
N HIS A 284 -30.96 13.84 -6.39
CA HIS A 284 -32.16 14.47 -5.87
C HIS A 284 -33.04 14.93 -7.03
N THR A 285 -34.27 14.42 -7.06
CA THR A 285 -35.29 14.78 -8.06
C THR A 285 -36.52 15.39 -7.38
N PRO A 286 -37.44 16.03 -8.11
CA PRO A 286 -38.73 16.47 -7.56
C PRO A 286 -39.52 15.35 -6.86
N GLU A 287 -39.27 14.09 -7.22
CA GLU A 287 -39.92 12.90 -6.67
C GLU A 287 -39.11 12.27 -5.52
N GLY A 288 -38.05 12.93 -5.06
CA GLY A 288 -37.14 12.46 -4.02
C GLY A 288 -35.81 11.95 -4.57
N THR A 289 -35.00 11.36 -3.68
CA THR A 289 -33.69 10.80 -4.03
C THR A 289 -33.85 9.49 -4.81
N LYS A 290 -33.22 9.37 -5.99
CA LYS A 290 -33.30 8.21 -6.87
C LYS A 290 -31.94 7.79 -7.41
N ARG A 291 -31.78 6.50 -7.70
CA ARG A 291 -30.70 6.01 -8.56
C ARG A 291 -31.06 6.34 -10.01
N ILE A 292 -30.29 7.23 -10.63
CA ILE A 292 -30.53 7.67 -12.01
C ILE A 292 -29.68 6.91 -13.02
N PHE A 293 -28.54 6.35 -12.59
CA PHE A 293 -27.69 5.51 -13.42
C PHE A 293 -27.13 4.32 -12.61
N GLY A 294 -26.81 3.24 -13.31
CA GLY A 294 -26.19 2.03 -12.75
C GLY A 294 -25.96 0.96 -13.80
N TRP A 295 -25.87 -0.30 -13.37
CA TRP A 295 -25.63 -1.46 -14.24
C TRP A 295 -26.64 -1.64 -15.38
N ASP A 296 -27.85 -1.12 -15.21
CA ASP A 296 -28.94 -1.12 -16.20
C ASP A 296 -28.82 0.01 -17.24
N THR A 297 -27.88 0.94 -17.07
CA THR A 297 -27.58 2.01 -18.03
C THR A 297 -26.33 1.66 -18.82
N GLN A 298 -26.45 1.54 -20.15
CA GLN A 298 -25.28 1.26 -20.98
C GLN A 298 -24.38 2.49 -21.04
N ALA A 299 -23.06 2.29 -21.09
CA ALA A 299 -22.08 3.36 -21.22
C ALA A 299 -22.31 4.23 -22.48
N SER A 300 -22.97 3.65 -23.50
CA SER A 300 -23.28 4.37 -24.73
C SER A 300 -24.65 5.02 -24.80
N ASP A 301 -25.45 4.96 -23.74
CA ASP A 301 -26.76 5.60 -23.69
C ASP A 301 -26.62 7.13 -23.76
N GLU A 302 -27.46 7.77 -24.58
CA GLU A 302 -27.39 9.22 -24.81
C GLU A 302 -27.69 10.03 -23.55
N GLU A 303 -28.55 9.51 -22.67
CA GLU A 303 -28.83 10.15 -21.37
C GLU A 303 -27.57 10.20 -20.50
N TYR A 304 -26.82 9.10 -20.43
CA TYR A 304 -25.59 9.05 -19.65
C TYR A 304 -24.48 9.90 -20.25
N LYS A 305 -24.33 9.90 -21.59
CA LYS A 305 -23.40 10.82 -22.27
C LYS A 305 -23.74 12.28 -22.02
N THR A 306 -25.04 12.62 -22.04
CA THR A 306 -25.51 13.99 -21.76
C THR A 306 -25.17 14.37 -20.33
N PHE A 307 -25.36 13.46 -19.37
CA PHE A 307 -24.94 13.66 -17.99
C PHE A 307 -23.42 13.91 -17.89
N LEU A 308 -22.57 13.06 -18.48
CA LEU A 308 -21.12 13.22 -18.44
C LEU A 308 -20.66 14.54 -19.08
N ARG A 309 -21.25 14.92 -20.22
CA ARG A 309 -20.98 16.20 -20.91
C ARG A 309 -21.42 17.41 -20.11
N ARG A 310 -22.34 17.26 -19.16
CA ARG A 310 -22.72 18.30 -18.22
C ARG A 310 -21.83 18.30 -16.98
N PHE A 311 -21.55 17.12 -16.42
CA PHE A 311 -20.79 16.95 -15.18
C PHE A 311 -19.31 17.29 -15.33
N ILE A 312 -18.60 16.71 -16.30
CA ILE A 312 -17.14 16.81 -16.38
C ILE A 312 -16.68 18.27 -16.54
N PRO A 313 -17.25 19.10 -17.44
CA PRO A 313 -16.86 20.50 -17.54
C PRO A 313 -17.15 21.32 -16.27
N ASP A 314 -18.27 21.05 -15.59
CA ASP A 314 -18.65 21.73 -14.34
C ASP A 314 -17.67 21.35 -13.21
N PHE A 315 -17.37 20.06 -13.08
CA PHE A 315 -16.38 19.53 -12.14
C PHE A 315 -14.99 20.13 -12.39
N LEU A 316 -14.52 20.14 -13.64
CA LEU A 316 -13.22 20.72 -13.98
C LEU A 316 -13.19 22.24 -13.72
N THR A 317 -14.31 22.94 -13.90
CA THR A 317 -14.42 24.37 -13.57
C THR A 317 -14.26 24.58 -12.06
N HIS A 318 -14.95 23.77 -11.25
CA HIS A 318 -14.79 23.79 -9.79
C HIS A 318 -13.35 23.48 -9.36
N MET A 319 -12.75 22.41 -9.89
CA MET A 319 -11.37 22.02 -9.56
C MET A 319 -10.34 23.06 -9.99
N LYS A 320 -10.54 23.74 -11.13
CA LYS A 320 -9.70 24.87 -11.57
C LYS A 320 -9.83 26.07 -10.64
N ALA A 321 -11.04 26.41 -10.22
CA ALA A 321 -11.28 27.51 -9.27
C ALA A 321 -10.58 27.26 -7.92
N ARG A 322 -10.45 26.00 -7.52
CA ARG A 322 -9.67 25.57 -6.35
C ARG A 322 -8.15 25.52 -6.58
N GLY A 323 -7.69 25.45 -7.82
CA GLY A 323 -6.29 25.20 -8.18
C GLY A 323 -5.85 23.74 -8.00
N ASP A 324 -6.80 22.80 -7.92
CA ASP A 324 -6.54 21.38 -7.68
C ASP A 324 -6.62 20.52 -8.96
N ASP A 325 -7.06 21.08 -10.10
CA ASP A 325 -7.35 20.32 -11.32
C ASP A 325 -6.15 19.56 -11.88
N LYS A 326 -4.94 20.15 -11.83
CA LYS A 326 -3.70 19.51 -12.32
C LYS A 326 -3.18 18.38 -11.43
N ARG A 327 -3.86 18.12 -10.31
CA ARG A 327 -3.58 17.00 -9.41
C ARG A 327 -4.52 15.82 -9.63
N CYS A 328 -5.51 15.96 -10.52
CA CYS A 328 -6.50 14.93 -10.82
C CYS A 328 -6.01 13.96 -11.89
N PHE A 329 -6.16 12.67 -11.62
CA PHE A 329 -5.98 11.56 -12.55
C PHE A 329 -7.32 10.88 -12.76
N PHE A 330 -7.65 10.60 -14.01
CA PHE A 330 -8.94 10.03 -14.40
C PHE A 330 -8.79 8.61 -14.87
N HIS A 331 -9.87 7.85 -14.72
CA HIS A 331 -9.98 6.48 -15.14
C HIS A 331 -11.19 6.30 -16.06
N ILE A 332 -11.04 5.47 -17.09
CA ILE A 332 -12.17 5.03 -17.91
C ILE A 332 -12.79 3.80 -17.24
N SER A 333 -12.01 2.76 -17.02
CA SER A 333 -12.46 1.46 -16.49
C SER A 333 -11.27 0.64 -16.03
N ASP A 334 -11.48 -0.19 -15.01
CA ASP A 334 -10.46 -1.07 -14.48
C ASP A 334 -10.40 -2.43 -15.22
N GLU A 335 -9.18 -2.85 -15.56
CA GLU A 335 -8.82 -4.11 -16.24
C GLU A 335 -9.72 -4.51 -17.44
N PRO A 336 -9.87 -3.67 -18.48
CA PRO A 336 -10.53 -4.09 -19.71
C PRO A 336 -9.74 -5.20 -20.42
N GLY A 337 -10.39 -6.33 -20.69
CA GLY A 337 -9.81 -7.42 -21.48
C GLY A 337 -9.76 -7.10 -22.98
N ALA A 338 -9.02 -7.90 -23.75
CA ALA A 338 -8.92 -7.74 -25.21
C ALA A 338 -10.31 -7.79 -25.89
N ASP A 339 -11.21 -8.65 -25.40
CA ASP A 339 -12.58 -8.77 -25.90
C ASP A 339 -13.43 -7.51 -25.68
N SER A 340 -13.03 -6.66 -24.73
CA SER A 340 -13.72 -5.41 -24.38
C SER A 340 -13.13 -4.19 -25.09
N LEU A 341 -12.08 -4.35 -25.90
CA LEU A 341 -11.35 -3.23 -26.53
C LEU A 341 -12.28 -2.28 -27.30
N ALA A 342 -13.21 -2.83 -28.10
CA ALA A 342 -14.14 -2.01 -28.88
C ALA A 342 -15.10 -1.19 -28.00
N VAL A 343 -15.59 -1.80 -26.90
CA VAL A 343 -16.48 -1.13 -25.94
C VAL A 343 -15.71 -0.07 -25.16
N TYR A 344 -14.52 -0.41 -24.64
CA TYR A 344 -13.63 0.52 -23.96
C TYR A 344 -13.33 1.75 -24.82
N MET A 345 -12.94 1.56 -26.08
CA MET A 345 -12.67 2.67 -27.00
C MET A 345 -13.91 3.55 -27.23
N LYS A 346 -15.10 2.95 -27.33
CA LYS A 346 -16.35 3.70 -27.47
C LYS A 346 -16.62 4.56 -26.25
N SER A 347 -16.45 4.01 -25.04
CA SER A 347 -16.63 4.72 -23.77
C SER A 347 -15.58 5.83 -23.59
N LYS A 348 -14.29 5.56 -23.86
CA LYS A 348 -13.23 6.58 -23.86
C LYS A 348 -13.56 7.75 -24.80
N LYS A 349 -13.99 7.46 -26.03
CA LYS A 349 -14.35 8.51 -27.02
C LYS A 349 -15.48 9.42 -26.56
N CYS A 350 -16.34 8.99 -25.62
CA CYS A 350 -17.43 9.82 -25.11
C CYS A 350 -16.94 10.99 -24.26
N VAL A 351 -15.77 10.84 -23.62
CA VAL A 351 -15.23 11.80 -22.63
C VAL A 351 -13.85 12.35 -23.00
N ALA A 352 -13.19 11.81 -24.02
CA ALA A 352 -11.82 12.18 -24.39
C ALA A 352 -11.65 13.68 -24.66
N ASP A 353 -12.60 14.33 -25.34
CA ASP A 353 -12.57 15.78 -25.60
C ASP A 353 -12.75 16.62 -24.33
N LEU A 354 -13.45 16.08 -23.33
CA LEU A 354 -13.72 16.76 -22.06
C LEU A 354 -12.52 16.70 -21.11
N LEU A 355 -11.68 15.67 -21.26
CA LEU A 355 -10.52 15.38 -20.42
C LEU A 355 -9.19 15.70 -21.12
N ASP A 356 -9.22 16.45 -22.21
CA ASP A 356 -8.01 16.87 -22.91
C ASP A 356 -7.06 17.65 -21.97
N GLY A 357 -5.78 17.28 -22.00
CA GLY A 357 -4.76 17.83 -21.10
C GLY A 357 -4.82 17.34 -19.64
N TYR A 358 -5.60 16.30 -19.33
CA TYR A 358 -5.59 15.60 -18.04
C TYR A 358 -5.04 14.18 -18.17
N PRO A 359 -4.34 13.65 -17.16
CA PRO A 359 -3.84 12.29 -17.19
C PRO A 359 -5.00 11.29 -17.06
N ILE A 360 -5.09 10.37 -18.05
CA ILE A 360 -5.96 9.21 -18.01
C ILE A 360 -5.09 7.97 -17.83
N MET A 361 -5.35 7.19 -16.79
CA MET A 361 -4.63 5.96 -16.45
C MET A 361 -5.64 4.86 -16.13
N ASP A 362 -5.31 3.61 -16.44
CA ASP A 362 -6.12 2.43 -16.10
C ASP A 362 -5.18 1.23 -15.93
N ALA A 363 -5.57 0.26 -15.11
CA ALA A 363 -4.88 -1.04 -14.99
C ALA A 363 -5.01 -1.80 -16.32
N LEU A 364 -3.90 -1.89 -17.04
CA LEU A 364 -3.86 -2.42 -18.39
C LEU A 364 -2.51 -3.06 -18.68
N SER A 365 -2.50 -4.38 -18.69
CA SER A 365 -1.28 -5.19 -18.83
C SER A 365 -1.01 -5.69 -20.25
N ASN A 366 -1.85 -5.34 -21.23
CA ASN A 366 -1.65 -5.67 -22.64
C ASN A 366 -1.10 -4.47 -23.43
N ILE A 367 0.15 -4.56 -23.87
CA ILE A 367 0.87 -3.50 -24.61
C ILE A 367 0.15 -3.03 -25.89
N GLU A 368 -0.71 -3.86 -26.49
CA GLU A 368 -1.41 -3.52 -27.72
C GLU A 368 -2.37 -2.34 -27.56
N PHE A 369 -2.96 -2.15 -26.37
CA PHE A 369 -3.79 -0.95 -26.11
C PHE A 369 -2.94 0.32 -26.16
N TYR A 370 -1.72 0.28 -25.61
CA TYR A 370 -0.80 1.41 -25.71
C TYR A 370 -0.38 1.67 -27.16
N LYS A 371 0.02 0.62 -27.90
CA LYS A 371 0.45 0.74 -29.31
C LYS A 371 -0.63 1.29 -30.24
N GLN A 372 -1.90 1.04 -29.93
CA GLN A 372 -3.04 1.57 -30.68
C GLN A 372 -3.44 3.00 -30.26
N GLY A 373 -2.73 3.64 -29.32
CA GLY A 373 -3.07 4.96 -28.78
C GLY A 373 -4.34 4.97 -27.93
N VAL A 374 -4.75 3.80 -27.42
CA VAL A 374 -5.99 3.64 -26.65
C VAL A 374 -5.82 4.15 -25.22
N ILE A 375 -4.61 4.16 -24.68
CA ILE A 375 -4.32 4.74 -23.37
C ILE A 375 -2.94 5.40 -23.35
N ASP A 376 -2.85 6.55 -22.69
CA ASP A 376 -1.62 7.35 -22.63
C ASP A 376 -0.72 6.91 -21.47
N ARG A 377 -1.31 6.48 -20.34
CA ARG A 377 -0.61 6.04 -19.14
C ARG A 377 -1.10 4.67 -18.68
N PRO A 378 -0.65 3.56 -19.30
CA PRO A 378 -1.00 2.23 -18.83
C PRO A 378 -0.38 1.97 -17.45
N VAL A 379 -1.15 1.35 -16.56
CA VAL A 379 -0.66 0.79 -15.30
C VAL A 379 -0.46 -0.71 -15.52
N ALA A 380 0.79 -1.14 -15.70
CA ALA A 380 1.12 -2.50 -16.15
C ALA A 380 1.42 -3.42 -14.97
N ALA A 381 0.89 -4.64 -15.00
CA ALA A 381 1.22 -5.64 -13.98
C ALA A 381 2.71 -5.99 -14.10
N ILE A 382 3.41 -6.09 -12.98
CA ILE A 382 4.88 -6.28 -13.00
C ILE A 382 5.34 -7.59 -13.67
N ASN A 383 4.48 -8.61 -13.78
CA ASN A 383 4.79 -9.83 -14.56
C ASN A 383 4.55 -9.67 -16.07
N HIS A 384 3.96 -8.56 -16.50
CA HIS A 384 3.68 -8.20 -17.90
C HIS A 384 4.28 -6.83 -18.29
N ILE A 385 5.13 -6.24 -17.44
CA ILE A 385 5.63 -4.88 -17.63
C ILE A 385 6.78 -4.79 -18.65
N GLN A 386 7.50 -5.89 -18.91
CA GLN A 386 8.70 -5.87 -19.76
C GLN A 386 8.47 -5.30 -21.17
N PRO A 387 7.39 -5.65 -21.90
CA PRO A 387 7.11 -5.03 -23.20
C PRO A 387 6.93 -3.51 -23.13
N PHE A 388 6.42 -2.97 -22.02
CA PHE A 388 6.27 -1.52 -21.84
C PHE A 388 7.62 -0.84 -21.58
N ILE A 389 8.52 -1.52 -20.86
CA ILE A 389 9.90 -1.05 -20.63
C ILE A 389 10.68 -1.03 -21.95
N ASP A 390 10.57 -2.08 -22.76
CA ASP A 390 11.26 -2.20 -24.04
C ASP A 390 10.82 -1.10 -25.03
N GLU A 391 9.53 -0.76 -25.03
CA GLU A 391 8.94 0.34 -25.82
C GLU A 391 9.21 1.73 -25.21
N LYS A 392 9.85 1.81 -24.03
CA LYS A 392 10.17 3.06 -23.31
C LYS A 392 8.96 3.96 -23.10
N VAL A 393 7.86 3.35 -22.66
CA VAL A 393 6.62 4.08 -22.36
C VAL A 393 6.91 5.22 -21.37
N PRO A 394 6.61 6.49 -21.70
CA PRO A 394 6.87 7.61 -20.81
C PRO A 394 5.95 7.55 -19.59
N ASP A 395 6.46 8.01 -18.44
CA ASP A 395 5.75 8.01 -17.17
C ASP A 395 5.12 6.64 -16.83
N LEU A 396 5.77 5.51 -17.15
CA LEU A 396 5.22 4.17 -16.95
C LEU A 396 4.82 3.93 -15.49
N TRP A 397 3.65 3.31 -15.29
CA TRP A 397 3.16 2.87 -13.99
C TRP A 397 3.23 1.35 -13.86
N ALA A 398 3.42 0.89 -12.61
CA ALA A 398 3.45 -0.53 -12.26
C ALA A 398 2.37 -0.87 -11.24
N TYR A 399 1.87 -2.10 -11.27
CA TYR A 399 1.06 -2.65 -10.17
C TYR A 399 1.32 -4.13 -9.94
N TYR A 400 0.90 -4.61 -8.77
CA TYR A 400 0.60 -6.01 -8.54
C TYR A 400 -0.76 -6.14 -7.82
N CYS A 401 -1.34 -7.32 -7.92
CA CYS A 401 -2.57 -7.78 -7.28
C CYS A 401 -2.43 -9.28 -6.96
N CYS A 402 -3.52 -10.03 -6.93
CA CYS A 402 -3.54 -11.45 -6.67
C CYS A 402 -2.73 -12.29 -7.69
N GLY A 403 -2.54 -11.85 -8.93
CA GLY A 403 -1.92 -12.64 -10.00
C GLY A 403 -0.39 -12.79 -9.90
N GLN A 404 0.28 -11.91 -9.18
CA GLN A 404 1.75 -11.83 -9.13
C GLN A 404 2.33 -12.80 -8.09
N CYS A 405 2.30 -14.09 -8.42
CA CYS A 405 2.67 -15.20 -7.52
C CYS A 405 4.06 -15.81 -7.76
N ARG A 406 4.64 -15.68 -8.97
CA ARG A 406 5.86 -16.40 -9.38
C ARG A 406 6.97 -15.45 -9.84
N GLY A 407 8.16 -15.52 -9.24
CA GLY A 407 9.37 -14.74 -9.60
C GLY A 407 9.29 -13.24 -9.32
N VAL A 408 8.09 -12.68 -9.29
CA VAL A 408 7.81 -11.26 -9.13
C VAL A 408 7.54 -10.85 -7.69
N SER A 409 7.72 -9.56 -7.39
CA SER A 409 7.45 -8.99 -6.07
C SER A 409 5.95 -9.03 -5.73
N ASN A 410 5.61 -9.23 -4.46
CA ASN A 410 4.28 -9.02 -3.93
C ASN A 410 4.33 -8.99 -2.40
N ARG A 411 3.17 -8.90 -1.75
CA ARG A 411 3.00 -8.79 -0.30
C ARG A 411 1.88 -9.66 0.23
N PHE A 412 1.83 -10.93 -0.16
CA PHE A 412 0.99 -11.91 0.53
C PHE A 412 1.59 -12.27 1.90
N PHE A 413 0.77 -12.79 2.81
CA PHE A 413 1.22 -13.25 4.13
C PHE A 413 2.32 -14.29 4.00
N ALA A 414 2.14 -15.22 3.07
CA ALA A 414 3.03 -16.35 2.85
C ALA A 414 4.33 -16.01 2.11
N MET A 415 4.45 -14.82 1.53
CA MET A 415 5.70 -14.39 0.90
C MET A 415 6.66 -13.77 1.91
N PRO A 416 7.98 -13.96 1.76
CA PRO A 416 8.97 -13.32 2.63
C PRO A 416 9.00 -11.80 2.42
N SER A 417 9.29 -11.04 3.47
CA SER A 417 9.29 -9.57 3.41
C SER A 417 10.37 -9.01 2.48
N CYS A 418 11.46 -9.76 2.24
CA CYS A 418 12.45 -9.39 1.22
C CYS A 418 11.81 -9.28 -0.18
N ARG A 419 10.85 -10.16 -0.50
CA ARG A 419 10.10 -10.14 -1.76
C ARG A 419 9.19 -8.92 -1.88
N THR A 420 8.70 -8.40 -0.77
CA THR A 420 7.96 -7.11 -0.74
C THR A 420 8.91 -5.92 -0.90
N ARG A 421 10.05 -5.92 -0.20
CA ARG A 421 10.95 -4.75 -0.19
C ARG A 421 11.75 -4.56 -1.48
N CYS A 422 12.04 -5.63 -2.22
CA CYS A 422 12.83 -5.54 -3.46
C CYS A 422 12.21 -4.63 -4.53
N ILE A 423 10.89 -4.44 -4.51
CA ILE A 423 10.17 -3.58 -5.47
C ILE A 423 10.76 -2.17 -5.55
N GLY A 424 11.28 -1.62 -4.44
CA GLY A 424 11.88 -0.29 -4.43
C GLY A 424 13.05 -0.13 -5.39
N PHE A 425 13.92 -1.15 -5.48
CA PHE A 425 15.04 -1.16 -6.41
C PHE A 425 14.59 -1.42 -7.85
N GLN A 426 13.60 -2.28 -8.05
CA GLN A 426 13.03 -2.57 -9.38
C GLN A 426 12.34 -1.33 -9.99
N LEU A 427 11.59 -0.58 -9.18
CA LEU A 427 10.96 0.68 -9.58
C LEU A 427 12.00 1.75 -9.92
N PHE A 428 13.08 1.86 -9.13
CA PHE A 428 14.19 2.78 -9.41
C PHE A 428 14.89 2.45 -10.73
N LYS A 429 15.26 1.17 -10.92
CA LYS A 429 15.99 0.70 -12.10
C LYS A 429 15.27 1.05 -13.40
N ASN A 430 13.94 0.95 -13.40
CA ASN A 430 13.10 1.14 -14.58
C ASN A 430 12.41 2.51 -14.66
N ASP A 431 12.83 3.48 -13.83
CA ASP A 431 12.31 4.85 -13.85
C ASP A 431 10.77 4.93 -13.74
N ILE A 432 10.17 4.02 -12.96
CA ILE A 432 8.71 3.95 -12.81
C ILE A 432 8.17 5.22 -12.13
N ALA A 433 7.15 5.83 -12.74
CA ALA A 433 6.58 7.09 -12.32
C ALA A 433 5.52 6.92 -11.22
N GLY A 434 4.77 5.81 -11.25
CA GLY A 434 3.83 5.51 -10.20
C GLY A 434 3.57 4.03 -9.96
N PHE A 435 3.03 3.75 -8.77
CA PHE A 435 2.72 2.41 -8.29
C PHE A 435 1.29 2.36 -7.76
N LEU A 436 0.56 1.32 -8.16
CA LEU A 436 -0.83 1.08 -7.76
C LEU A 436 -0.98 -0.26 -7.03
N HIS A 437 -1.89 -0.29 -6.07
CA HIS A 437 -2.46 -1.52 -5.53
C HIS A 437 -3.95 -1.36 -5.28
N TRP A 438 -4.74 -2.40 -5.55
CA TRP A 438 -6.21 -2.32 -5.44
C TRP A 438 -6.75 -2.44 -4.00
N GLY A 439 -5.97 -3.03 -3.09
CA GLY A 439 -6.38 -3.29 -1.70
C GLY A 439 -5.59 -2.50 -0.64
N TYR A 440 -6.06 -1.32 -0.24
CA TYR A 440 -5.62 -0.69 1.03
C TYR A 440 -6.40 -1.28 2.21
N ASN A 441 -7.74 -1.28 2.10
CA ASN A 441 -8.68 -1.66 3.15
C ASN A 441 -9.96 -2.31 2.58
N PHE A 442 -9.84 -3.16 1.55
CA PHE A 442 -10.99 -3.87 0.99
C PHE A 442 -11.39 -5.03 1.91
N TYR A 443 -12.62 -4.99 2.44
CA TYR A 443 -13.15 -5.95 3.41
C TYR A 443 -14.40 -6.67 2.91
N TYR A 444 -14.48 -6.92 1.61
CA TYR A 444 -15.52 -7.74 1.02
C TYR A 444 -14.93 -8.99 0.36
N SER A 445 -15.79 -9.94 0.01
CA SER A 445 -15.44 -11.04 -0.88
C SER A 445 -15.48 -10.64 -2.35
N TRP A 446 -15.07 -11.55 -3.24
CA TRP A 446 -15.12 -11.34 -4.69
C TRP A 446 -16.48 -10.80 -5.16
N CYS A 447 -16.45 -9.81 -6.04
CA CYS A 447 -17.65 -9.10 -6.52
C CYS A 447 -18.47 -8.43 -5.40
N SER A 448 -17.86 -8.20 -4.24
CA SER A 448 -18.50 -7.62 -3.05
C SER A 448 -19.81 -8.28 -2.63
N ARG A 449 -19.87 -9.61 -2.71
CA ARG A 449 -21.09 -10.37 -2.42
C ARG A 449 -21.45 -10.39 -0.94
N GLU A 450 -20.44 -10.36 -0.08
CA GLU A 450 -20.60 -10.33 1.37
C GLU A 450 -19.44 -9.60 2.03
N PHE A 451 -19.71 -9.01 3.19
CA PHE A 451 -18.70 -8.38 4.02
C PHE A 451 -17.87 -9.44 4.75
N VAL A 452 -16.56 -9.23 4.85
CA VAL A 452 -15.59 -10.16 5.41
C VAL A 452 -14.91 -9.51 6.61
N ASP A 453 -14.87 -10.19 7.75
CA ASP A 453 -14.12 -9.72 8.92
C ASP A 453 -12.61 -9.92 8.68
N PRO A 454 -11.82 -8.84 8.54
CA PRO A 454 -10.40 -8.93 8.21
C PRO A 454 -9.56 -9.64 9.27
N TYR A 455 -10.06 -9.78 10.51
CA TYR A 455 -9.37 -10.52 11.57
C TYR A 455 -9.59 -12.04 11.50
N ARG A 456 -10.62 -12.49 10.79
CA ARG A 456 -10.99 -13.92 10.67
C ARG A 456 -10.64 -14.49 9.30
N ASP A 457 -10.77 -13.68 8.26
CA ASP A 457 -10.49 -14.06 6.90
C ASP A 457 -9.71 -12.95 6.18
N SER A 458 -8.50 -13.31 5.77
CA SER A 458 -7.55 -12.44 5.09
C SER A 458 -7.56 -12.59 3.56
N SER A 459 -8.44 -13.44 3.03
CA SER A 459 -8.50 -13.87 1.62
C SER A 459 -9.72 -13.36 0.85
N GLY A 460 -10.65 -12.67 1.53
CA GLY A 460 -11.91 -12.23 0.92
C GLY A 460 -12.81 -13.41 0.52
N ASN A 461 -12.99 -14.38 1.40
CA ASN A 461 -13.67 -15.66 1.15
C ASN A 461 -13.03 -16.44 -0.02
N TYR A 462 -11.73 -16.76 0.10
CA TYR A 462 -10.93 -17.48 -0.90
C TYR A 462 -10.86 -16.79 -2.27
N PHE A 463 -11.12 -15.48 -2.32
CA PHE A 463 -11.01 -14.68 -3.53
C PHE A 463 -9.54 -14.54 -3.96
N THR A 464 -8.69 -14.12 -3.04
CA THR A 464 -7.27 -13.84 -3.30
C THR A 464 -6.38 -14.41 -2.20
N PRO A 465 -5.08 -14.67 -2.48
CA PRO A 465 -4.16 -15.09 -1.45
C PRO A 465 -4.14 -14.12 -0.27
N SER A 466 -4.05 -14.66 0.95
CA SER A 466 -4.09 -13.89 2.19
C SER A 466 -3.15 -12.68 2.16
N GLY A 467 -3.71 -11.50 2.39
CA GLY A 467 -2.99 -10.23 2.42
C GLY A 467 -3.11 -9.37 1.15
N ASP A 468 -3.74 -9.87 0.09
CA ASP A 468 -3.97 -9.07 -1.14
C ASP A 468 -5.11 -8.04 -0.97
N CYS A 469 -6.20 -8.38 -0.27
CA CYS A 469 -7.34 -7.45 -0.13
C CYS A 469 -7.03 -6.18 0.70
N TYR A 470 -6.09 -6.24 1.65
CA TYR A 470 -5.84 -5.12 2.54
C TYR A 470 -4.41 -5.10 3.11
N SER A 471 -3.99 -3.89 3.49
CA SER A 471 -2.69 -3.60 4.10
C SER A 471 -2.82 -2.96 5.50
N VAL A 472 -4.03 -2.63 5.93
CA VAL A 472 -4.33 -2.13 7.28
C VAL A 472 -5.48 -2.91 7.89
N TYR A 473 -5.54 -2.89 9.23
CA TYR A 473 -6.62 -3.51 9.99
C TYR A 473 -7.45 -2.43 10.70
N PRO A 474 -8.77 -2.59 10.80
CA PRO A 474 -9.61 -1.62 11.49
C PRO A 474 -9.49 -1.76 13.01
N ALA A 475 -9.01 -0.71 13.68
CA ALA A 475 -8.92 -0.67 15.13
C ALA A 475 -10.28 -0.38 15.77
N PRO A 476 -10.59 -0.87 16.98
CA PRO A 476 -11.89 -0.65 17.62
C PRO A 476 -12.28 0.81 17.84
N ASP A 477 -11.30 1.71 17.96
CA ASP A 477 -11.50 3.15 18.19
C ASP A 477 -11.69 3.97 16.90
N GLY A 478 -11.70 3.31 15.74
CA GLY A 478 -11.83 3.98 14.44
C GLY A 478 -10.48 4.45 13.86
N THR A 479 -9.36 4.08 14.46
CA THR A 479 -8.03 4.20 13.84
C THR A 479 -7.69 2.98 12.98
N ALA A 480 -6.53 3.00 12.31
CA ALA A 480 -6.04 1.88 11.53
C ALA A 480 -4.74 1.32 12.12
N TYR A 481 -4.69 0.00 12.31
CA TYR A 481 -3.44 -0.69 12.63
C TYR A 481 -2.67 -1.01 11.35
N GLU A 482 -1.36 -0.78 11.38
CA GLU A 482 -0.46 -1.12 10.28
C GLU A 482 -0.25 -2.63 10.21
N SER A 483 -0.20 -3.19 8.99
CA SER A 483 0.42 -4.51 8.79
C SER A 483 1.95 -4.37 8.73
N LEU A 484 2.64 -5.46 9.04
CA LEU A 484 4.07 -5.63 8.82
C LEU A 484 4.41 -5.33 7.35
N ARG A 485 3.60 -5.85 6.43
CA ARG A 485 3.80 -5.69 4.97
C ARG A 485 3.69 -4.24 4.52
N LEU A 486 2.78 -3.46 5.09
CA LEU A 486 2.66 -2.03 4.79
C LEU A 486 3.92 -1.27 5.22
N VAL A 487 4.46 -1.59 6.41
CA VAL A 487 5.69 -0.97 6.92
C VAL A 487 6.90 -1.35 6.05
N VAL A 488 7.00 -2.62 5.66
CA VAL A 488 8.07 -3.12 4.76
C VAL A 488 7.98 -2.53 3.36
N PHE A 489 6.76 -2.35 2.82
CA PHE A 489 6.58 -1.67 1.54
C PHE A 489 7.05 -0.22 1.61
N TYR A 490 6.80 0.49 2.71
CA TYR A 490 7.36 1.82 2.91
C TYR A 490 8.90 1.83 2.96
N ASP A 491 9.54 0.80 3.53
CA ASP A 491 11.00 0.66 3.46
C ASP A 491 11.49 0.59 2.01
N ALA A 492 10.74 -0.08 1.11
CA ALA A 492 11.03 -0.10 -0.32
C ALA A 492 10.99 1.30 -0.95
N LEU A 493 10.00 2.12 -0.58
CA LEU A 493 9.88 3.51 -1.05
C LEU A 493 11.05 4.38 -0.55
N GLN A 494 11.52 4.15 0.68
CA GLN A 494 12.69 4.83 1.23
C GLN A 494 13.98 4.40 0.51
N ASP A 495 14.12 3.11 0.18
CA ASP A 495 15.26 2.60 -0.59
C ASP A 495 15.34 3.23 -1.98
N MET A 496 14.19 3.37 -2.67
CA MET A 496 14.09 4.06 -3.96
C MET A 496 14.54 5.53 -3.85
N ARG A 497 14.12 6.24 -2.80
CA ARG A 497 14.51 7.65 -2.55
C ARG A 497 16.01 7.79 -2.30
N ALA A 498 16.62 6.84 -1.61
CA ALA A 498 18.07 6.83 -1.41
C ALA A 498 18.83 6.54 -2.70
N CYS A 499 18.34 5.63 -3.54
CA CYS A 499 18.93 5.38 -4.87
C CYS A 499 18.86 6.63 -5.75
N ARG A 500 17.74 7.37 -5.71
CA ARG A 500 17.60 8.67 -6.40
C ARG A 500 18.60 9.71 -5.90
N LEU A 501 18.73 9.87 -4.58
CA LEU A 501 19.75 10.74 -4.00
C LEU A 501 21.15 10.37 -4.48
N LEU A 502 21.49 9.08 -4.46
CA LEU A 502 22.79 8.64 -4.95
C LEU A 502 22.95 8.88 -6.46
N ALA A 503 21.90 8.68 -7.25
CA ALA A 503 21.93 8.94 -8.69
C ALA A 503 22.19 10.42 -9.00
N ASP A 504 21.67 11.35 -8.20
CA ASP A 504 21.98 12.79 -8.32
C ASP A 504 23.45 13.11 -7.99
N LEU A 505 24.12 12.24 -7.22
CA LEU A 505 25.51 12.42 -6.80
C LEU A 505 26.52 11.77 -7.77
N ILE A 506 26.21 10.59 -8.31
CA ILE A 506 27.17 9.79 -9.09
C ILE A 506 26.64 9.29 -10.45
N GLY A 507 25.40 9.64 -10.81
CA GLY A 507 24.73 9.17 -12.01
C GLY A 507 24.04 7.81 -11.83
N LYS A 508 22.88 7.63 -12.46
CA LYS A 508 22.05 6.42 -12.36
C LYS A 508 22.78 5.13 -12.74
N SER A 509 23.57 5.14 -13.81
CA SER A 509 24.32 3.96 -14.26
C SER A 509 25.26 3.41 -13.17
N ALA A 510 25.91 4.28 -12.41
CA ALA A 510 26.79 3.85 -11.32
C ALA A 510 26.01 3.29 -10.12
N VAL A 511 24.78 3.76 -9.90
CA VAL A 511 23.88 3.19 -8.88
C VAL A 511 23.42 1.81 -9.30
N ASP A 512 23.02 1.64 -10.56
CA ASP A 512 22.64 0.34 -11.11
C ASP A 512 23.78 -0.68 -10.94
N ASP A 513 25.02 -0.31 -11.26
CA ASP A 513 26.21 -1.16 -11.06
C ASP A 513 26.47 -1.50 -9.58
N ILE A 514 26.12 -0.59 -8.65
CA ILE A 514 26.17 -0.90 -7.22
C ILE A 514 25.10 -1.94 -6.89
N LEU A 515 23.86 -1.74 -7.31
CA LEU A 515 22.76 -2.64 -6.97
C LEU A 515 22.98 -4.04 -7.55
N GLU A 516 23.36 -4.14 -8.82
CA GLU A 516 23.52 -5.43 -9.53
C GLU A 516 24.68 -6.27 -8.98
N ARG A 517 25.71 -5.65 -8.40
CA ARG A 517 26.78 -6.38 -7.69
C ARG A 517 26.29 -7.11 -6.44
N HIS A 518 25.20 -6.65 -5.83
CA HIS A 518 24.66 -7.24 -4.60
C HIS A 518 23.39 -8.09 -4.85
N LEU A 519 22.59 -7.70 -5.85
CA LEU A 519 21.28 -8.32 -6.13
C LEU A 519 21.29 -9.22 -7.38
N GLY A 520 22.37 -9.21 -8.16
CA GLY A 520 22.37 -9.78 -9.50
C GLY A 520 21.55 -8.93 -10.47
N THR A 521 21.12 -9.51 -11.58
CA THR A 521 20.29 -8.82 -12.57
C THR A 521 19.00 -8.29 -11.94
N LEU A 522 18.81 -6.97 -11.99
CA LEU A 522 17.60 -6.32 -11.52
C LEU A 522 16.52 -6.34 -12.60
N SER A 523 15.54 -7.21 -12.43
CA SER A 523 14.33 -7.29 -13.25
C SER A 523 13.11 -7.49 -12.35
N PHE A 524 11.90 -7.25 -12.89
CA PHE A 524 10.66 -7.43 -12.12
C PHE A 524 10.35 -8.89 -11.82
N ASP A 525 10.81 -9.83 -12.65
CA ASP A 525 10.63 -11.28 -12.53
C ASP A 525 11.74 -11.98 -11.74
N ASN A 526 12.63 -11.22 -11.12
CA ASN A 526 13.68 -11.74 -10.25
C ASN A 526 13.59 -11.10 -8.85
N CYS A 527 13.31 -11.92 -7.84
CA CYS A 527 13.24 -11.50 -6.44
C CYS A 527 14.26 -12.23 -5.58
N PRO A 528 14.85 -11.57 -4.57
CA PRO A 528 15.75 -12.21 -3.64
C PRO A 528 15.02 -13.24 -2.77
N HIS A 529 15.72 -14.33 -2.42
CA HIS A 529 15.21 -15.40 -1.56
C HIS A 529 15.55 -15.20 -0.06
N SER A 530 16.25 -14.11 0.28
CA SER A 530 16.59 -13.79 1.67
C SER A 530 16.78 -12.28 1.88
N ALA A 531 16.82 -11.85 3.14
CA ALA A 531 17.02 -10.45 3.51
C ALA A 531 18.42 -9.93 3.16
N ARG A 532 19.44 -10.78 3.24
CA ARG A 532 20.86 -10.39 3.20
C ARG A 532 21.28 -9.64 1.92
N PRO A 533 20.94 -10.08 0.69
CA PRO A 533 21.27 -9.33 -0.53
C PRO A 533 20.70 -7.90 -0.53
N LEU A 534 19.45 -7.72 -0.09
CA LEU A 534 18.80 -6.40 -0.01
C LEU A 534 19.45 -5.49 1.00
N LEU A 535 19.71 -5.99 2.21
CA LEU A 535 20.39 -5.23 3.25
C LEU A 535 21.81 -4.84 2.82
N SER A 536 22.51 -5.74 2.13
CA SER A 536 23.84 -5.49 1.58
C SER A 536 23.82 -4.41 0.49
N ALA A 537 22.88 -4.49 -0.46
CA ALA A 537 22.69 -3.46 -1.49
C ALA A 537 22.35 -2.10 -0.87
N ARG A 538 21.45 -2.06 0.12
CA ARG A 538 21.08 -0.82 0.79
C ARG A 538 22.25 -0.18 1.56
N ALA A 539 23.03 -1.00 2.26
CA ALA A 539 24.24 -0.55 2.94
C ALA A 539 25.30 -0.01 1.95
N ALA A 540 25.44 -0.63 0.78
CA ALA A 540 26.33 -0.16 -0.28
C ALA A 540 25.88 1.20 -0.84
N VAL A 541 24.57 1.40 -1.06
CA VAL A 541 24.00 2.71 -1.43
C VAL A 541 24.32 3.77 -0.37
N ASN A 542 24.09 3.45 0.91
CA ASN A 542 24.40 4.33 2.04
C ASN A 542 25.88 4.74 2.08
N SER A 543 26.80 3.77 2.00
CA SER A 543 28.24 4.04 1.97
C SER A 543 28.65 4.89 0.76
N ALA A 544 28.02 4.67 -0.40
CA ALA A 544 28.29 5.45 -1.60
C ALA A 544 27.78 6.89 -1.49
N ILE A 545 26.62 7.12 -0.86
CA ILE A 545 26.10 8.47 -0.56
C ILE A 545 27.09 9.21 0.32
N GLU A 546 27.49 8.62 1.45
CA GLU A 546 28.43 9.24 2.39
C GLU A 546 29.77 9.60 1.71
N LYS A 547 30.34 8.67 0.94
CA LYS A 547 31.58 8.90 0.18
C LYS A 547 31.45 10.00 -0.87
N ALA A 548 30.30 10.10 -1.54
CA ALA A 548 30.08 11.12 -2.55
C ALA A 548 29.89 12.51 -1.93
N LEU A 549 29.25 12.59 -0.77
CA LEU A 549 29.09 13.83 -0.02
C LEU A 549 30.41 14.32 0.58
N ALA A 550 31.27 13.43 1.07
CA ALA A 550 32.59 13.79 1.62
C ALA A 550 33.58 14.35 0.56
N LYS A 551 33.28 14.21 -0.73
CA LYS A 551 34.09 14.75 -1.85
C LYS A 551 33.63 16.12 -2.33
N LYS A 552 32.45 16.57 -1.90
CA LYS A 552 31.93 17.92 -2.15
C LYS A 552 32.39 18.84 -1.03
#